data_AF-A0A9E2EM82-F1
#
_entry.id   AF-A0A9E2EM82-F1
#
_cell.length_a   1.000
_cell.length_b   1.000
_cell.length_c   1.000
_cell.angle_alpha   90.00
_cell.angle_beta   90.00
_cell.angle_gamma   90.00
#
_symmetry.space_group_name_H-M   'P 1'
#
loop_
_entity.id
_entity.type
_entity.pdbx_description
1 polymer ?
#
loop_
_entity_poly.entity_id
_entity_poly.type
_entity_poly.pdbx_seq_one_letter_code
_entity_poly.pdbx_strand_id
1 'polypeptide(L)'
;CTGGWFSEQRWDAVPLSTLIPEPTGRSVRVLSSTGYDRYYAHNALDQLYLAVGYGGEPLRSGHGAPVRLIAPGRRGPWWVKWVVEVSDSDRPAWWQPPLPLA
;
A
#
# COMPACT_ATOMS: atom_id res chain seq x y z
N CYS A 1 7.86 -11.98 -4.32
CA CYS A 1 7.70 -12.25 -2.88
C CYS A 1 9.05 -12.65 -2.34
N THR A 2 9.39 -12.24 -1.12
CA THR A 2 10.76 -12.10 -0.60
C THR A 2 11.63 -13.38 -0.69
N GLY A 3 11.02 -14.56 -0.89
CA GLY A 3 11.67 -15.84 -1.18
C GLY A 3 11.64 -16.33 -2.63
N GLY A 4 11.54 -15.45 -3.64
CA GLY A 4 11.71 -15.80 -5.06
C GLY A 4 10.43 -15.99 -5.90
N TRP A 5 9.24 -15.95 -5.29
CA TRP A 5 7.96 -16.23 -5.98
C TRP A 5 7.21 -14.97 -6.36
N PHE A 6 6.65 -14.83 -7.55
CA PHE A 6 5.79 -13.69 -7.93
C PHE A 6 4.51 -14.15 -8.61
N SER A 7 3.54 -13.24 -8.72
CA SER A 7 2.29 -13.47 -9.44
C SER A 7 1.91 -12.19 -10.17
N GLU A 8 1.32 -12.34 -11.35
CA GLU A 8 0.71 -11.24 -12.09
C GLU A 8 -0.81 -11.26 -11.88
N GLN A 9 -1.41 -10.08 -11.74
CA GLN A 9 -2.84 -9.93 -11.52
C GLN A 9 -3.33 -8.65 -12.19
N ARG A 10 -4.58 -8.67 -12.68
CA ARG A 10 -5.31 -7.46 -13.08
C ARG A 10 -6.07 -6.93 -11.86
N TRP A 11 -5.73 -5.74 -11.40
CA TRP A 11 -6.29 -5.15 -10.19
C TRP A 11 -7.42 -4.18 -10.52
N ASP A 12 -8.48 -4.22 -9.71
CA ASP A 12 -9.54 -3.21 -9.71
C ASP A 12 -9.17 -2.19 -8.63
N ALA A 13 -8.52 -1.10 -9.06
CA ALA A 13 -7.80 -0.21 -8.17
C ALA A 13 -7.83 1.27 -8.60
N VAL A 14 -7.65 2.16 -7.63
CA VAL A 14 -7.49 3.61 -7.84
C VAL A 14 -6.10 4.06 -7.40
N PRO A 15 -5.44 5.00 -8.11
CA PRO A 15 -4.13 5.47 -7.72
C PRO A 15 -4.22 6.27 -6.42
N LEU A 16 -3.18 6.19 -5.59
CA LEU A 16 -3.15 6.81 -4.28
C LEU A 16 -3.14 8.35 -4.38
N SER A 17 -2.58 8.89 -5.47
CA SER A 17 -2.63 10.32 -5.79
C SER A 17 -4.03 10.86 -6.05
N THR A 18 -5.02 10.02 -6.40
CA THR A 18 -6.43 10.46 -6.47
C THR A 18 -7.03 10.70 -5.09
N LEU A 19 -6.57 9.98 -4.07
CA LEU A 19 -7.06 10.12 -2.70
C LEU A 19 -6.37 11.25 -1.95
N ILE A 20 -5.10 11.48 -2.24
CA ILE A 20 -4.28 12.55 -1.65
C ILE A 20 -3.67 13.38 -2.80
N PRO A 21 -4.44 14.30 -3.41
CA PRO A 21 -3.97 15.07 -4.57
C PRO A 21 -2.88 16.07 -4.24
N GLU A 22 -2.91 16.64 -3.03
CA GLU A 22 -2.01 17.70 -2.56
C GLU A 22 -1.42 17.30 -1.20
N PRO A 23 -0.49 16.32 -1.14
CA PRO A 23 0.08 15.87 0.12
C PRO A 23 0.90 16.98 0.78
N THR A 24 0.62 17.25 2.05
CA THR A 24 1.21 18.35 2.82
C THR A 24 2.30 17.91 3.80
N GLY A 25 2.34 16.61 4.13
CA GLY A 25 3.33 16.05 5.04
C GLY A 25 4.71 15.85 4.41
N ARG A 26 5.55 15.05 5.07
CA ARG A 26 6.84 14.56 4.53
C ARG A 26 6.69 13.20 3.84
N SER A 27 5.58 12.51 4.07
CA SER A 27 5.20 11.26 3.41
C SER A 27 3.70 11.01 3.57
N VAL A 28 3.20 9.99 2.87
CA VAL A 28 1.85 9.43 3.08
C VAL A 28 1.96 8.11 3.85
N ARG A 29 1.23 8.00 4.96
CA ARG A 29 1.08 6.78 5.75
C ARG A 29 -0.08 5.94 5.20
N VAL A 30 0.14 4.63 5.10
CA VAL A 30 -0.91 3.64 4.84
C VAL A 30 -0.97 2.67 6.02
N LEU A 31 -2.10 2.63 6.72
CA LEU A 31 -2.30 1.85 7.94
C LEU A 31 -3.22 0.66 7.69
N SER A 32 -2.82 -0.50 8.21
CA SER A 32 -3.60 -1.73 8.28
C SER A 32 -4.42 -1.80 9.56
N SER A 33 -5.55 -2.52 9.53
CA SER A 33 -6.34 -2.86 10.72
C SER A 33 -5.54 -3.60 11.80
N THR A 34 -4.41 -4.22 11.46
CA THR A 34 -3.52 -4.91 12.39
C THR A 34 -2.55 -3.98 13.12
N GLY A 35 -2.58 -2.67 12.83
CA GLY A 35 -1.59 -1.70 13.31
C GLY A 35 -0.33 -1.62 12.46
N TYR A 36 -0.16 -2.51 11.47
CA TYR A 36 0.96 -2.45 10.53
C TYR A 36 0.85 -1.26 9.59
N ASP A 37 1.92 -0.47 9.46
CA ASP A 37 1.96 0.66 8.55
C ASP A 37 3.21 0.73 7.66
N ARG A 38 3.07 1.52 6.60
CA ARG A 38 4.17 1.93 5.73
C ARG A 38 4.02 3.37 5.30
N TYR A 39 5.17 4.03 5.16
CA TYR A 39 5.27 5.42 4.71
C TYR A 39 5.80 5.48 3.27
N TYR A 40 5.19 6.31 2.43
CA TYR A 40 5.51 6.46 1.01
C TYR A 40 5.84 7.91 0.66
N ALA A 41 6.89 8.10 -0.14
CA ALA A 41 7.27 9.42 -0.64
C ALA A 41 6.23 9.92 -1.66
N HIS A 42 6.06 11.24 -1.75
CA HIS A 42 5.04 11.86 -2.62
C HIS A 42 5.26 11.52 -4.10
N ASN A 43 6.52 11.44 -4.54
CA ASN A 43 6.86 11.07 -5.91
C ASN A 43 6.52 9.62 -6.29
N ALA A 44 6.09 8.79 -5.34
CA ALA A 44 5.67 7.42 -5.60
C ALA A 44 4.15 7.26 -5.68
N LEU A 45 3.35 8.28 -5.34
CA LEU A 45 1.90 8.12 -5.18
C LEU A 45 1.18 7.72 -6.47
N ASP A 46 1.65 8.19 -7.64
CA ASP A 46 1.10 7.81 -8.95
C ASP A 46 1.36 6.34 -9.32
N GLN A 47 2.29 5.68 -8.64
CA GLN A 47 2.68 4.30 -8.86
C GLN A 47 2.16 3.37 -7.74
N LEU A 48 1.33 3.88 -6.84
CA LEU A 48 0.72 3.14 -5.74
C LEU A 48 -0.78 3.16 -5.92
N TYR A 49 -1.45 2.05 -5.62
CA TYR A 49 -2.89 1.93 -5.85
C TYR A 49 -3.59 1.27 -4.66
N LEU A 50 -4.80 1.70 -4.34
CA LEU A 50 -5.70 0.94 -3.48
C LEU A 50 -6.60 0.07 -4.35
N ALA A 51 -6.48 -1.24 -4.17
CA ALA A 51 -7.33 -2.23 -4.85
C ALA A 51 -8.43 -2.72 -3.93
N VAL A 52 -9.61 -2.95 -4.51
CA VAL A 52 -10.78 -3.58 -3.87
C VAL A 52 -11.11 -4.95 -4.46
N GLY A 53 -10.54 -5.26 -5.62
CA GLY A 53 -10.75 -6.51 -6.35
C GLY A 53 -9.56 -6.89 -7.23
N TYR A 54 -9.61 -8.11 -7.77
CA TYR A 54 -8.72 -8.55 -8.83
C TYR A 54 -9.42 -9.56 -9.73
N GLY A 55 -9.12 -9.52 -11.03
CA GLY A 55 -9.72 -10.41 -12.01
C GLY A 55 -11.24 -10.26 -12.14
N GLY A 56 -11.80 -9.10 -11.79
CA GLY A 56 -13.24 -8.84 -11.82
C GLY A 56 -14.00 -9.31 -10.58
N GLU A 57 -13.31 -9.82 -9.56
CA GLU A 57 -13.91 -10.30 -8.31
C GLU A 57 -13.45 -9.46 -7.10
N PRO A 58 -14.30 -9.29 -6.08
CA PRO A 58 -13.89 -8.66 -4.83
C PRO A 58 -12.70 -9.37 -4.17
N LEU A 59 -11.88 -8.61 -3.44
CA LEU A 59 -10.79 -9.18 -2.67
C LEU A 59 -11.29 -10.23 -1.69
N ARG A 60 -10.55 -11.34 -1.58
CA ARG A 60 -10.71 -12.30 -0.47
C ARG A 60 -10.01 -11.78 0.78
N SER A 61 -10.51 -12.14 1.96
CA SER A 61 -9.94 -11.72 3.25
C SER A 61 -8.43 -11.98 3.35
N GLY A 62 -7.95 -13.18 3.00
CA GLY A 62 -6.51 -13.52 2.99
C GLY A 62 -5.66 -12.71 2.01
N HIS A 63 -6.28 -12.09 1.01
CA HIS A 63 -5.63 -11.20 0.05
C HIS A 63 -5.73 -9.72 0.43
N GLY A 64 -6.33 -9.39 1.58
CA GLY A 64 -6.35 -8.04 2.12
C GLY A 64 -7.69 -7.32 1.96
N ALA A 65 -8.80 -8.03 1.76
CA ALA A 65 -10.12 -7.40 1.68
C ALA A 65 -10.48 -6.59 2.95
N PRO A 66 -11.26 -5.50 2.84
CA PRO A 66 -11.87 -5.01 1.61
C PRO A 66 -10.92 -4.18 0.73
N VAL A 67 -9.81 -3.70 1.28
CA VAL A 67 -8.86 -2.81 0.58
C VAL A 67 -7.42 -3.22 0.84
N ARG A 68 -6.61 -3.32 -0.22
CA ARG A 68 -5.16 -3.51 -0.12
C ARG A 68 -4.40 -2.47 -0.92
N LEU A 69 -3.18 -2.18 -0.50
CA LEU A 69 -2.21 -1.44 -1.30
C LEU A 69 -1.54 -2.37 -2.33
N ILE A 70 -1.45 -1.86 -3.56
CA ILE A 70 -0.70 -2.41 -4.67
C ILE A 70 0.52 -1.52 -4.88
N ALA A 71 1.70 -2.12 -4.80
CA ALA A 71 2.98 -1.40 -4.86
C ALA A 71 3.93 -2.10 -5.86
N PRO A 72 3.70 -1.92 -7.17
CA PRO A 72 4.53 -2.52 -8.22
C PRO A 72 6.02 -2.21 -8.02
N GLY A 73 6.88 -3.17 -8.37
CA GLY A 73 8.34 -3.07 -8.17
C GLY A 73 8.80 -3.14 -6.71
N ARG A 74 7.90 -3.11 -5.73
CA ARG A 74 8.25 -3.21 -4.30
C ARG A 74 8.10 -4.64 -3.77
N ARG A 75 8.89 -4.95 -2.73
CA ARG A 75 8.81 -6.24 -2.01
C ARG A 75 7.51 -6.38 -1.22
N GLY A 76 7.14 -7.61 -0.90
CA GLY A 76 5.87 -7.97 -0.23
C GLY A 76 5.47 -7.12 0.98
N PRO A 77 6.37 -6.75 1.91
CA PRO A 77 6.01 -5.89 3.04
C PRO A 77 5.46 -4.51 2.65
N TRP A 78 5.81 -4.00 1.47
CA TRP A 78 5.28 -2.75 0.94
C TRP A 78 3.86 -2.89 0.38
N TRP A 79 3.28 -4.09 0.37
CA TRP A 79 1.92 -4.34 -0.10
C TRP A 79 1.01 -4.50 1.12
N VAL A 80 0.65 -3.37 1.73
CA VAL A 80 -0.18 -3.32 2.93
C VAL A 80 -1.55 -3.96 2.65
N LYS A 81 -1.96 -4.90 3.49
CA LYS A 81 -3.28 -5.54 3.44
C LYS A 81 -4.22 -4.92 4.47
N TRP A 82 -5.53 -5.07 4.26
CA TRP A 82 -6.55 -4.64 5.23
C TRP A 82 -6.42 -3.15 5.57
N VAL A 83 -6.24 -2.32 4.54
CA VAL A 83 -6.02 -0.88 4.69
C VAL A 83 -7.26 -0.24 5.31
N VAL A 84 -7.05 0.52 6.38
CA VAL A 84 -8.10 1.26 7.11
C VAL A 84 -7.91 2.77 7.07
N GLU A 85 -6.69 3.25 6.81
CA GLU A 85 -6.40 4.69 6.75
C GLU A 85 -5.27 5.00 5.76
N VAL A 86 -5.43 6.13 5.06
CA VAL A 86 -4.39 6.78 4.27
C VAL A 86 -4.33 8.24 4.71
N SER A 87 -3.17 8.71 5.16
CA SER A 87 -3.04 10.04 5.78
C SER A 87 -1.66 10.67 5.52
N ASP A 88 -1.60 11.99 5.54
CA ASP A 88 -0.33 12.72 5.58
C ASP A 88 0.47 12.41 6.86
N SER A 89 1.79 12.51 6.78
CA SER A 89 2.69 12.20 7.88
C SER A 89 3.92 13.09 7.88
N ASP A 90 4.28 13.63 9.04
CA ASP A 90 5.54 14.36 9.25
C ASP A 90 6.77 13.45 9.33
N ARG A 91 6.58 12.12 9.35
CA ARG A 91 7.68 11.17 9.28
C ARG A 91 8.18 11.07 7.84
N PRO A 92 9.49 11.16 7.54
CA PRO A 92 9.98 10.90 6.20
C PRO A 92 9.89 9.41 5.84
N ALA A 93 9.61 9.11 4.57
CA ALA A 93 9.36 7.74 4.10
C ALA A 93 10.54 6.75 4.28
N TRP A 94 11.77 7.24 4.41
CA TRP A 94 12.95 6.40 4.63
C TRP A 94 13.17 6.03 6.09
N TRP A 95 12.55 6.74 7.04
CA TRP A 95 12.75 6.49 8.46
C TRP A 95 11.84 5.34 8.90
N GLN A 96 11.96 4.16 8.32
CA GLN A 96 11.22 2.97 8.70
C GLN A 96 12.08 1.74 8.40
N PRO A 97 11.95 0.63 9.14
CA PRO A 97 12.71 -0.56 8.84
C PRO A 97 12.26 -1.16 7.49
N PRO A 98 13.18 -1.70 6.66
CA PRO A 98 12.83 -2.24 5.35
C PRO A 98 11.94 -3.49 5.45
N LEU A 99 11.97 -4.18 6.60
CA LEU A 99 11.14 -5.31 6.97
C LEU A 99 10.36 -4.98 8.25
N PRO A 100 9.17 -5.57 8.46
CA PRO A 100 8.48 -5.46 9.73
C PRO A 100 9.39 -5.96 10.87
N LEU A 101 9.38 -5.28 12.01
CA LEU A 101 9.96 -5.81 13.24
C LEU A 101 8.96 -6.81 13.82
N ALA A 102 9.47 -7.97 14.25
CA ALA A 102 8.66 -9.05 14.81
C ALA A 102 8.05 -8.66 16.17
#